data_AF-A0A8J7YDN5-F1
#
_entry.id   AF-A0A8J7YDN5-F1
#
_cell.length_a   1.000
_cell.length_b   1.000
_cell.length_c   1.000
_cell.angle_alpha   90.00
_cell.angle_beta   90.00
_cell.angle_gamma   90.00
#
_symmetry.space_group_name_H-M   'P 1'
#
loop_
_entity.id
_entity.type
_entity.pdbx_description
1 polymer ?
#
loop_
_entity_poly.entity_id
_entity_poly.type
_entity_poly.pdbx_seq_one_letter_code
_entity_poly.pdbx_strand_id
1 'polypeptide(L)'
;MDHLITDVVICEQNRTRAELYALWLDQVDAAVALTAREAADAVDEGTAVVVLDQRFAGEKTRNLLSLVRSESPLSRVIETRERSSPFPELGLDHHLVKPVFEAELTDLVGTLLLRANYHLVLRLYYQTTAPLLSLQSQTEPNDAAVEQRERLEARAERLKDVIGTYQAAMSEDDIAAVKDAVNYTPVRKAHDSDTDTGSKYRPDKCSRCREPWNSSPSEGGTRVTRLGAYVWRCGNCGHVQMRADPSHQDVGKFRR
;
A
#
# COMPACT_ATOMS: atom_id res chain seq x y z
N MET A 1 10.84 -13.14 -17.17
CA MET A 1 10.20 -12.76 -15.90
C MET A 1 9.54 -11.43 -16.18
N ASP A 2 8.46 -11.44 -16.97
CA ASP A 2 8.07 -10.27 -17.78
C ASP A 2 7.02 -9.39 -17.09
N HIS A 3 6.99 -9.45 -15.75
CA HIS A 3 5.95 -8.85 -14.93
C HIS A 3 6.53 -8.25 -13.64
N LEU A 4 7.78 -7.80 -13.65
CA LEU A 4 8.31 -7.04 -12.53
C LEU A 4 8.08 -5.56 -12.80
N ILE A 5 7.60 -4.85 -11.79
CA ILE A 5 7.45 -3.41 -11.80
C ILE A 5 8.63 -2.81 -11.02
N THR A 6 9.45 -2.04 -11.71
CA THR A 6 10.69 -1.45 -11.18
C THR A 6 10.69 0.07 -11.25
N ASP A 7 9.73 0.66 -11.94
CA ASP A 7 9.79 2.08 -12.26
C ASP A 7 9.53 2.93 -11.02
N VAL A 8 10.34 3.97 -10.87
CA VAL A 8 10.23 4.94 -9.80
C VAL A 8 10.05 6.33 -10.39
N VAL A 9 8.95 7.02 -10.03
CA VAL A 9 8.71 8.39 -10.50
C VAL A 9 9.02 9.38 -9.38
N ILE A 10 9.99 10.27 -9.62
CA ILE A 10 10.42 11.31 -8.68
C ILE A 10 9.75 12.62 -9.06
N CYS A 11 8.73 13.00 -8.29
CA CYS A 11 7.97 14.24 -8.42
C CYS A 11 8.56 15.33 -7.51
N GLU A 12 9.50 16.10 -8.03
CA GLU A 12 10.27 17.10 -7.27
C GLU A 12 10.55 18.35 -8.12
N GLN A 13 10.05 19.52 -7.69
CA GLN A 13 10.18 20.76 -8.46
C GLN A 13 11.61 21.33 -8.45
N ASN A 14 12.43 20.98 -7.46
CA ASN A 14 13.84 21.37 -7.42
C ASN A 14 14.69 20.38 -8.23
N ARG A 15 15.09 20.79 -9.44
CA ARG A 15 15.90 19.97 -10.36
C ARG A 15 17.11 19.31 -9.70
N THR A 16 17.93 20.07 -8.97
CA THR A 16 19.14 19.52 -8.33
C THR A 16 18.81 18.40 -7.35
N ARG A 17 17.73 18.53 -6.58
CA ARG A 17 17.29 17.49 -5.65
C ARG A 17 16.66 16.29 -6.37
N ALA A 18 15.89 16.54 -7.42
CA ALA A 18 15.31 15.47 -8.24
C ALA A 18 16.40 14.61 -8.90
N GLU A 19 17.41 15.27 -9.48
CA GLU A 19 18.59 14.61 -10.08
C GLU A 19 19.44 13.89 -9.02
N LEU A 20 19.57 14.45 -7.82
CA LEU A 20 20.25 13.77 -6.70
C LEU A 20 19.52 12.50 -6.27
N TYR A 21 18.19 12.53 -6.14
CA TYR A 21 17.41 11.34 -5.81
C TYR A 21 17.47 10.29 -6.92
N ALA A 22 17.44 10.71 -8.19
CA ALA A 22 17.61 9.80 -9.33
C ALA A 22 19.00 9.16 -9.32
N LEU A 23 20.05 9.92 -8.97
CA LEU A 23 21.41 9.42 -8.83
C LEU A 23 21.52 8.34 -7.74
N TRP A 24 20.87 8.53 -6.59
CA TRP A 24 20.84 7.53 -5.52
C TRP A 24 20.06 6.27 -5.89
N LEU A 25 19.14 6.37 -6.85
CA LEU A 25 18.29 5.29 -7.31
C LEU A 25 18.76 4.74 -8.66
N ASP A 26 20.06 4.75 -8.92
CA ASP A 26 20.65 4.32 -10.21
C ASP A 26 20.46 2.82 -10.52
N GLN A 27 20.18 2.01 -9.49
CA GLN A 27 19.90 0.58 -9.63
C GLN A 27 18.47 0.27 -10.09
N VAL A 28 17.63 1.28 -10.25
CA VAL A 28 16.22 1.14 -10.67
C VAL A 28 15.89 2.13 -11.78
N ASP A 29 14.79 1.89 -12.49
CA ASP A 29 14.33 2.74 -13.58
C ASP A 29 13.67 4.01 -13.02
N ALA A 30 14.50 5.00 -12.64
CA ALA A 30 14.05 6.24 -12.03
C ALA A 30 13.78 7.34 -13.07
N ALA A 31 12.54 7.79 -13.17
CA ALA A 31 12.11 8.92 -13.99
C ALA A 31 11.93 10.19 -13.15
N VAL A 32 12.46 11.32 -13.62
CA VAL A 32 12.30 12.63 -12.97
C VAL A 32 11.16 13.44 -13.59
N ALA A 33 10.25 13.89 -12.75
CA ALA A 33 9.18 14.83 -13.09
C ALA A 33 9.31 16.11 -12.25
N LEU A 34 9.55 17.24 -12.91
CA LEU A 34 9.66 18.56 -12.28
C LEU A 34 8.30 19.27 -12.23
N THR A 35 7.34 18.82 -13.05
CA THR A 35 5.99 19.38 -13.14
C THR A 35 4.91 18.30 -13.05
N ALA A 36 3.70 18.69 -12.64
CA ALA A 36 2.57 17.77 -12.55
C ALA A 36 2.19 17.12 -13.90
N ARG A 37 2.49 17.79 -15.02
CA ARG A 37 2.27 17.22 -16.36
C ARG A 37 3.28 16.12 -16.66
N GLU A 38 4.57 16.39 -16.43
CA GLU A 38 5.62 15.37 -16.58
C GLU A 38 5.36 14.17 -15.67
N ALA A 39 4.87 14.39 -14.44
CA ALA A 39 4.49 13.30 -13.56
C ALA A 39 3.32 12.48 -14.10
N ALA A 40 2.32 13.13 -14.71
CA ALA A 40 1.20 12.43 -15.31
C ALA A 40 1.60 11.65 -16.58
N ASP A 41 2.57 12.15 -17.33
CA ASP A 41 3.10 11.48 -18.52
C ASP A 41 4.05 10.32 -18.16
N ALA A 42 4.66 10.34 -16.97
CA ALA A 42 5.63 9.35 -16.51
C ALA A 42 5.03 8.20 -15.67
N VAL A 43 3.87 8.39 -15.05
CA VAL A 43 3.21 7.35 -14.25
C VAL A 43 2.38 6.43 -15.15
N ASP A 44 2.64 5.14 -15.04
CA ASP A 44 1.94 4.07 -15.77
C ASP A 44 1.79 2.80 -14.91
N GLU A 45 1.29 1.70 -15.51
CA GLU A 45 1.11 0.42 -14.81
C GLU A 45 2.42 -0.23 -14.33
N GLY A 46 3.58 0.19 -14.86
CA GLY A 46 4.92 -0.25 -14.47
C GLY A 46 5.48 0.46 -13.25
N THR A 47 4.86 1.58 -12.85
CA THR A 47 5.31 2.39 -11.71
C THR A 47 5.10 1.67 -10.38
N ALA A 48 6.17 1.35 -9.68
CA ALA A 48 6.12 0.71 -8.37
C ALA A 48 6.19 1.71 -7.20
N VAL A 49 6.91 2.81 -7.38
CA VAL A 49 7.10 3.83 -6.32
C VAL A 49 6.99 5.23 -6.90
N VAL A 50 6.30 6.11 -6.19
CA VAL A 50 6.27 7.55 -6.48
C VAL A 50 6.88 8.31 -5.31
N VAL A 51 8.01 8.98 -5.53
CA VAL A 51 8.63 9.88 -4.56
C VAL A 51 8.08 11.29 -4.80
N LEU A 52 7.28 11.80 -3.87
CA LEU A 52 6.53 13.03 -4.02
C LEU A 52 7.01 14.10 -3.03
N ASP A 53 7.50 15.22 -3.53
CA ASP A 53 7.79 16.37 -2.68
C ASP A 53 6.52 17.05 -2.16
N GLN A 54 6.51 17.44 -0.88
CA GLN A 54 5.37 18.12 -0.26
C GLN A 54 5.00 19.46 -0.96
N ARG A 55 5.92 20.13 -1.65
CA ARG A 55 5.61 21.37 -2.40
C ARG A 55 5.11 21.06 -3.81
N PHE A 56 5.47 19.89 -4.33
CA PHE A 56 4.77 19.26 -5.44
C PHE A 56 3.31 18.96 -5.05
N ALA A 57 3.05 18.73 -3.74
CA ALA A 57 1.78 18.32 -3.15
C ALA A 57 0.61 19.35 -3.10
N GLY A 58 0.60 20.39 -3.95
CA GLY A 58 -0.44 21.44 -3.97
C GLY A 58 -1.83 21.00 -4.48
N GLU A 59 -2.69 21.94 -4.94
CA GLU A 59 -4.06 21.61 -5.43
C GLU A 59 -4.08 20.52 -6.53
N LYS A 60 -3.01 20.43 -7.33
CA LYS A 60 -2.86 19.46 -8.42
C LYS A 60 -2.51 18.04 -7.94
N THR A 61 -2.22 17.86 -6.65
CA THR A 61 -1.70 16.60 -6.10
C THR A 61 -2.77 15.61 -5.77
N ARG A 62 -3.96 16.07 -5.38
CA ARG A 62 -5.12 15.18 -5.31
C ARG A 62 -5.35 14.50 -6.66
N ASN A 63 -5.21 15.25 -7.76
CA ASN A 63 -5.35 14.70 -9.11
C ASN A 63 -4.22 13.72 -9.44
N LEU A 64 -2.97 14.04 -9.09
CA LEU A 64 -1.85 13.09 -9.28
C LEU A 64 -2.04 11.81 -8.45
N LEU A 65 -2.43 11.91 -7.18
CA LEU A 65 -2.67 10.73 -6.34
C LEU A 65 -3.86 9.91 -6.84
N SER A 66 -4.89 10.56 -7.36
CA SER A 66 -5.99 9.89 -8.05
C SER A 66 -5.52 9.15 -9.31
N LEU A 67 -4.66 9.78 -10.12
CA LEU A 67 -4.05 9.17 -11.30
C LEU A 67 -3.17 7.98 -10.92
N VAL A 68 -2.28 8.14 -9.95
CA VAL A 68 -1.41 7.07 -9.46
C VAL A 68 -2.25 5.88 -8.98
N ARG A 69 -3.34 6.13 -8.25
CA ARG A 69 -4.26 5.07 -7.80
C ARG A 69 -5.06 4.41 -8.92
N SER A 70 -5.30 5.09 -10.04
CA SER A 70 -6.02 4.51 -11.19
C SER A 70 -5.09 3.73 -12.11
N GLU A 71 -3.97 4.33 -12.49
CA GLU A 71 -3.03 3.77 -13.48
C GLU A 71 -2.06 2.77 -12.85
N SER A 72 -1.60 3.03 -11.62
CA SER A 72 -0.72 2.13 -10.87
C SER A 72 -1.27 1.80 -9.47
N PRO A 73 -2.28 0.91 -9.39
CA PRO A 73 -2.89 0.54 -8.13
C PRO A 73 -1.95 -0.21 -7.17
N LEU A 74 -0.81 -0.70 -7.67
CA LEU A 74 0.20 -1.39 -6.87
C LEU A 74 1.29 -0.44 -6.36
N SER A 75 1.37 0.76 -6.91
CA SER A 75 2.39 1.74 -6.51
C SER A 75 2.22 2.19 -5.05
N ARG A 76 3.34 2.59 -4.46
CA ARG A 76 3.40 3.21 -3.13
C ARG A 76 3.94 4.62 -3.25
N VAL A 77 3.36 5.54 -2.49
CA VAL A 77 3.76 6.95 -2.49
C VAL A 77 4.58 7.28 -1.25
N ILE A 78 5.80 7.78 -1.46
CA ILE A 78 6.69 8.33 -0.43
C ILE A 78 6.59 9.84 -0.48
N GLU A 79 6.14 10.50 0.58
CA GLU A 79 6.20 11.96 0.68
C GLU A 79 7.55 12.43 1.25
N THR A 80 8.27 13.31 0.56
CA THR A 80 9.39 14.04 1.17
C THR A 80 8.89 15.37 1.73
N ARG A 81 9.00 15.56 3.05
CA ARG A 81 8.36 16.68 3.78
C ARG A 81 9.33 17.46 4.66
N GLU A 82 9.00 18.71 4.94
CA GLU A 82 9.71 19.55 5.90
C GLU A 82 9.26 19.22 7.32
N ARG A 83 10.20 19.20 8.28
CA ARG A 83 9.91 18.88 9.68
C ARG A 83 8.84 19.76 10.31
N SER A 84 8.80 21.04 9.93
CA SER A 84 7.85 22.04 10.46
C SER A 84 6.45 21.93 9.86
N SER A 85 6.25 21.14 8.81
CA SER A 85 4.95 21.01 8.16
C SER A 85 4.02 20.07 8.94
N PRO A 86 2.70 20.33 9.01
CA PRO A 86 1.75 19.40 9.59
C PRO A 86 1.81 18.05 8.86
N PHE A 87 1.44 16.97 9.53
CA PHE A 87 1.40 15.65 8.89
C PHE A 87 0.31 15.66 7.80
N PRO A 88 0.58 15.13 6.59
CA PRO A 88 -0.40 15.15 5.52
C PRO A 88 -1.72 14.46 5.94
N GLU A 89 -2.84 15.06 5.55
CA GLU A 89 -4.18 14.45 5.72
C GLU A 89 -4.42 13.34 4.68
N LEU A 90 -3.73 13.42 3.54
CA LEU A 90 -3.76 12.43 2.48
C LEU A 90 -3.07 11.17 3.00
N GLY A 91 -3.79 10.04 3.02
CA GLY A 91 -3.26 8.72 3.39
C GLY A 91 -2.21 8.24 2.38
N LEU A 92 -1.04 8.85 2.43
CA LEU A 92 0.19 8.45 1.74
C LEU A 92 0.80 7.28 2.51
N ASP A 93 1.48 6.39 1.80
CA ASP A 93 1.99 5.15 2.38
C ASP A 93 3.16 5.40 3.33
N HIS A 94 4.11 6.26 2.92
CA HIS A 94 5.35 6.53 3.64
C HIS A 94 5.74 8.00 3.59
N HIS A 95 6.60 8.44 4.52
CA HIS A 95 7.13 9.80 4.54
C HIS A 95 8.59 9.82 4.96
N LEU A 96 9.37 10.70 4.32
CA LEU A 96 10.74 11.02 4.67
C LEU A 96 10.83 12.49 5.08
N VAL A 97 11.49 12.77 6.19
CA VAL A 97 11.63 14.14 6.69
C VAL A 97 12.94 14.73 6.21
N LYS A 98 12.88 15.88 5.54
CA LYS A 98 14.05 16.61 5.08
C LYS A 98 14.96 17.02 6.27
N PRO A 99 16.29 16.91 6.14
CA PRO A 99 17.04 16.43 4.97
C PRO A 99 16.90 14.92 4.76
N VAL A 100 16.62 14.50 3.52
CA VAL A 100 16.56 13.07 3.13
C VAL A 100 17.97 12.61 2.82
N PHE A 101 18.33 11.44 3.33
CA PHE A 101 19.63 10.82 3.10
C PHE A 101 19.53 9.67 2.10
N GLU A 102 20.63 9.39 1.41
CA GLU A 102 20.75 8.34 0.39
C GLU A 102 20.24 7.00 0.90
N ALA A 103 20.85 6.48 1.97
CA ALA A 103 20.48 5.19 2.57
C ALA A 103 18.99 5.11 2.95
N GLU A 104 18.42 6.21 3.46
CA GLU A 104 17.01 6.25 3.87
C GLU A 104 16.08 6.12 2.65
N LEU A 105 16.41 6.78 1.55
CA LEU A 105 15.63 6.70 0.32
C LEU A 105 15.80 5.33 -0.36
N THR A 106 17.04 4.86 -0.50
CA THR A 106 17.35 3.60 -1.20
C THR A 106 16.75 2.40 -0.48
N ASP A 107 16.87 2.33 0.85
CA ASP A 107 16.35 1.21 1.64
C ASP A 107 14.82 1.17 1.59
N LEU A 108 14.17 2.34 1.70
CA LEU A 108 12.72 2.43 1.64
C LEU A 108 12.18 2.08 0.24
N VAL A 109 12.80 2.62 -0.82
CA VAL A 109 12.42 2.28 -2.20
C VAL A 109 12.61 0.80 -2.47
N GLY A 110 13.74 0.21 -2.06
CA GLY A 110 13.99 -1.23 -2.19
C GLY A 110 12.94 -2.09 -1.49
N THR A 111 12.56 -1.72 -0.27
CA THR A 111 11.49 -2.39 0.48
C THR A 111 10.15 -2.29 -0.25
N LEU A 112 9.80 -1.12 -0.77
CA LEU A 112 8.53 -0.91 -1.47
C LEU A 112 8.47 -1.62 -2.82
N LEU A 113 9.60 -1.72 -3.53
CA LEU A 113 9.72 -2.52 -4.74
C LEU A 113 9.46 -4.00 -4.47
N LEU A 114 10.04 -4.57 -3.42
CA LEU A 114 9.76 -5.94 -3.01
C LEU A 114 8.26 -6.14 -2.71
N ARG A 115 7.65 -5.23 -1.96
CA ARG A 115 6.21 -5.27 -1.64
C ARG A 115 5.32 -5.18 -2.89
N ALA A 116 5.62 -4.26 -3.80
CA ALA A 116 4.85 -4.05 -5.02
C ALA A 116 4.91 -5.28 -5.95
N ASN A 117 6.10 -5.84 -6.13
CA ASN A 117 6.29 -7.05 -6.92
C ASN A 117 5.68 -8.30 -6.26
N TYR A 118 5.80 -8.45 -4.95
CA TYR A 118 5.15 -9.54 -4.24
C TYR A 118 3.61 -9.47 -4.38
N HIS A 119 3.04 -8.26 -4.29
CA HIS A 119 1.62 -8.03 -4.55
C HIS A 119 1.24 -8.43 -5.98
N LEU A 120 2.01 -7.98 -6.98
CA LEU A 120 1.76 -8.31 -8.38
C LEU A 120 1.78 -9.83 -8.62
N VAL A 121 2.78 -10.53 -8.10
CA VAL A 121 2.90 -11.99 -8.27
C VAL A 121 1.75 -12.73 -7.59
N LEU A 122 1.32 -12.31 -6.39
CA LEU A 122 0.14 -12.87 -5.74
C LEU A 122 -1.13 -12.66 -6.58
N ARG A 123 -1.33 -11.46 -7.12
CA ARG A 123 -2.47 -11.16 -7.99
C ARG A 123 -2.46 -12.05 -9.23
N LEU A 124 -1.32 -12.19 -9.88
CA LEU A 124 -1.14 -13.07 -11.04
C LEU A 124 -1.39 -14.54 -10.70
N TYR A 125 -0.97 -14.98 -9.51
CA TYR A 125 -1.22 -16.34 -9.03
C TYR A 125 -2.72 -16.61 -8.84
N TYR A 126 -3.45 -15.71 -8.19
CA TYR A 126 -4.90 -15.86 -8.01
C TYR A 126 -5.66 -15.79 -9.35
N GLN A 127 -5.27 -14.89 -10.25
CA GLN A 127 -5.81 -14.84 -11.62
C GLN A 127 -5.57 -16.13 -12.41
N THR A 128 -4.44 -16.81 -12.17
CA THR A 128 -4.09 -18.08 -12.83
C THR A 128 -4.85 -19.26 -12.22
N THR A 129 -5.02 -19.28 -10.90
CA THR A 129 -5.66 -20.40 -10.17
C THR A 129 -7.18 -20.38 -10.19
N ALA A 130 -7.82 -19.20 -10.30
CA ALA A 130 -9.26 -19.09 -10.44
C ALA A 130 -9.84 -19.92 -11.61
N PRO A 131 -9.34 -19.82 -12.86
CA PRO A 131 -9.84 -20.62 -13.98
C PRO A 131 -9.47 -22.11 -13.86
N LEU A 132 -8.36 -22.46 -13.17
CA LEU A 132 -8.00 -23.86 -12.92
C LEU A 132 -9.11 -24.61 -12.16
N LEU A 133 -9.69 -23.98 -11.14
CA LEU A 133 -10.78 -24.58 -10.36
C LEU A 133 -12.00 -24.88 -11.23
N SER A 134 -12.30 -24.03 -12.21
CA SER A 134 -13.40 -24.25 -13.16
C SER A 134 -13.10 -25.36 -14.18
N LEU A 135 -11.83 -25.57 -14.53
CA LEU A 135 -11.43 -26.66 -15.43
C LEU A 135 -11.36 -28.01 -14.70
N GLN A 136 -11.00 -28.01 -13.42
CA GLN A 136 -10.91 -29.22 -12.59
C GLN A 136 -12.27 -29.85 -12.27
N SER A 137 -13.35 -29.05 -12.27
CA SER A 137 -14.71 -29.54 -12.01
C SER A 137 -15.40 -30.13 -13.25
N GLN A 138 -14.76 -30.10 -14.42
CA GLN A 138 -15.33 -30.67 -15.65
C GLN A 138 -15.19 -32.19 -15.66
N THR A 139 -16.31 -32.89 -15.83
CA THR A 139 -16.36 -34.36 -15.82
C THR A 139 -15.83 -34.98 -17.11
N GLU A 140 -15.99 -34.31 -18.26
CA GLU A 140 -15.51 -34.76 -19.57
C GLU A 140 -14.79 -33.61 -20.30
N PRO A 141 -13.53 -33.30 -19.92
CA PRO A 141 -12.76 -32.27 -20.60
C PRO A 141 -12.33 -32.73 -21.99
N ASN A 142 -12.43 -31.85 -22.98
CA ASN A 142 -11.83 -32.08 -24.31
C ASN A 142 -10.30 -31.83 -24.28
N ASP A 143 -9.59 -32.21 -25.34
CA ASP A 143 -8.13 -32.07 -25.42
C ASP A 143 -7.65 -30.62 -25.20
N ALA A 144 -8.40 -29.63 -25.69
CA ALA A 144 -8.08 -28.22 -25.49
C ALA A 144 -8.20 -27.79 -24.02
N ALA A 145 -9.18 -28.30 -23.28
CA ALA A 145 -9.34 -28.04 -21.86
C ALA A 145 -8.24 -28.71 -21.02
N VAL A 146 -7.78 -29.89 -21.44
CA VAL A 146 -6.62 -30.57 -20.83
C VAL A 146 -5.35 -29.76 -21.03
N GLU A 147 -5.05 -29.35 -22.26
CA GLU A 147 -3.86 -28.54 -22.56
C GLU A 147 -3.88 -27.19 -21.82
N GLN A 148 -5.04 -26.52 -21.80
CA GLN A 148 -5.20 -25.27 -21.07
C GLN A 148 -4.97 -25.44 -19.57
N ARG A 149 -5.45 -26.55 -18.99
CA ARG A 149 -5.22 -26.86 -17.57
C ARG A 149 -3.73 -27.06 -17.29
N GLU A 150 -3.03 -27.86 -18.08
CA GLU A 150 -1.58 -28.10 -17.92
C GLU A 150 -0.78 -26.80 -18.02
N ARG A 151 -1.11 -25.93 -18.97
CA ARG A 151 -0.47 -24.61 -19.12
C ARG A 151 -0.67 -23.73 -17.88
N LEU A 152 -1.89 -23.70 -17.35
CA LEU A 152 -2.21 -22.92 -16.15
C LEU A 152 -1.57 -23.50 -14.89
N GLU A 153 -1.51 -24.82 -14.74
CA GLU A 153 -0.82 -25.51 -13.64
C GLU A 153 0.69 -25.19 -13.64
N ALA A 154 1.32 -25.31 -14.81
CA ALA A 154 2.74 -24.96 -14.96
C ALA A 154 3.00 -23.46 -14.68
N ARG A 155 2.07 -22.58 -15.06
CA ARG A 155 2.16 -21.14 -14.73
C ARG A 155 1.99 -20.89 -13.23
N ALA A 156 1.02 -21.55 -12.58
CA ALA A 156 0.78 -21.42 -11.16
C ALA A 156 2.00 -21.88 -10.34
N GLU A 157 2.65 -22.98 -10.75
CA GLU A 157 3.83 -23.48 -10.04
C GLU A 157 5.01 -22.51 -10.14
N ARG A 158 5.30 -21.97 -11.33
CA ARG A 158 6.32 -20.92 -11.48
C ARG A 158 6.03 -19.70 -10.61
N LEU A 159 4.76 -19.30 -10.49
CA LEU A 159 4.38 -18.17 -9.64
C LEU A 159 4.55 -18.48 -8.14
N LYS A 160 4.33 -19.73 -7.69
CA LYS A 160 4.62 -20.14 -6.31
C LYS A 160 6.10 -20.07 -5.98
N ASP A 161 6.98 -20.48 -6.89
CA ASP A 161 8.43 -20.39 -6.70
C ASP A 161 8.88 -18.92 -6.52
N VAL A 162 8.33 -18.04 -7.37
CA VAL A 162 8.57 -16.60 -7.28
C VAL A 162 8.02 -16.03 -5.96
N ILE A 163 6.82 -16.44 -5.53
CA ILE A 163 6.25 -16.08 -4.21
C ILE A 163 7.20 -16.49 -3.08
N GLY A 164 7.73 -17.71 -3.11
CA GLY A 164 8.67 -18.19 -2.10
C GLY A 164 9.95 -17.36 -2.05
N THR A 165 10.44 -16.92 -3.21
CA THR A 165 11.61 -16.02 -3.31
C THR A 165 11.35 -14.67 -2.64
N TYR A 166 10.19 -14.05 -2.89
CA TYR A 166 9.83 -12.79 -2.23
C TYR A 166 9.60 -12.96 -0.73
N GLN A 167 8.94 -14.03 -0.31
CA GLN A 167 8.72 -14.31 1.12
C GLN A 167 10.03 -14.50 1.88
N ALA A 168 11.06 -15.08 1.25
CA ALA A 168 12.37 -15.22 1.87
C ALA A 168 13.15 -13.89 1.97
N ALA A 169 12.86 -12.92 1.10
CA ALA A 169 13.54 -11.63 1.04
C ALA A 169 12.84 -10.52 1.85
N MET A 170 11.63 -10.77 2.37
CA MET A 170 10.78 -9.78 3.03
C MET A 170 10.57 -10.10 4.52
N SER A 171 10.28 -9.07 5.31
CA SER A 171 9.89 -9.24 6.72
C SER A 171 8.48 -9.84 6.84
N GLU A 172 8.16 -10.45 7.99
CA GLU A 172 6.82 -10.98 8.25
C GLU A 172 5.74 -9.88 8.22
N ASP A 173 6.05 -8.68 8.74
CA ASP A 173 5.15 -7.53 8.73
C ASP A 173 4.81 -7.08 7.30
N ASP A 174 5.81 -7.08 6.41
CA ASP A 174 5.64 -6.72 5.01
C ASP A 174 4.80 -7.74 4.26
N ILE A 175 5.04 -9.03 4.52
CA ILE A 175 4.26 -10.12 3.96
C ILE A 175 2.79 -10.01 4.41
N ALA A 176 2.55 -9.72 5.68
CA ALA A 176 1.21 -9.52 6.23
C ALA A 176 0.51 -8.32 5.57
N ALA A 177 1.19 -7.18 5.46
CA ALA A 177 0.64 -5.98 4.84
C ALA A 177 0.20 -6.20 3.39
N VAL A 178 0.99 -6.96 2.61
CA VAL A 178 0.62 -7.29 1.23
C VAL A 178 -0.55 -8.28 1.17
N LYS A 179 -0.56 -9.31 2.02
CA LYS A 179 -1.67 -10.28 2.07
C LYS A 179 -3.01 -9.60 2.41
N ASP A 180 -2.99 -8.65 3.35
CA ASP A 180 -4.18 -7.88 3.70
C ASP A 180 -4.69 -7.02 2.52
N ALA A 181 -3.77 -6.44 1.74
CA ALA A 181 -4.12 -5.68 0.54
C ALA A 181 -4.72 -6.56 -0.57
N VAL A 182 -4.20 -7.78 -0.76
CA VAL A 182 -4.70 -8.73 -1.77
C VAL A 182 -6.06 -9.32 -1.35
N ASN A 183 -6.24 -9.61 -0.06
CA ASN A 183 -7.49 -10.16 0.47
C ASN A 183 -8.65 -9.15 0.44
N TYR A 184 -8.39 -7.87 0.19
CA TYR A 184 -9.41 -6.89 -0.14
C TYR A 184 -10.01 -7.20 -1.53
N THR A 185 -10.94 -8.15 -1.57
CA THR A 185 -11.67 -8.52 -2.78
C THR A 185 -12.80 -7.49 -3.00
N PRO A 186 -12.81 -6.68 -4.08
CA PRO A 186 -13.99 -5.90 -4.44
C PRO A 186 -14.93 -6.81 -5.24
N VAL A 187 -15.50 -7.83 -4.59
CA VAL A 187 -16.68 -8.54 -5.11
C VAL A 187 -17.67 -8.71 -3.98
N ARG A 188 -18.32 -7.60 -3.65
CA ARG A 188 -19.76 -7.53 -3.35
C ARG A 188 -20.16 -6.06 -3.51
N LYS A 189 -21.26 -5.84 -4.22
CA LYS A 189 -21.90 -4.54 -4.49
C LYS A 189 -21.76 -3.61 -3.29
N ALA A 190 -21.54 -2.32 -3.57
CA ALA A 190 -21.64 -1.23 -2.63
C ALA A 190 -22.80 -1.48 -1.65
N HIS A 191 -22.47 -1.98 -0.48
CA HIS A 191 -23.31 -1.77 0.67
C HIS A 191 -22.90 -0.39 1.13
N ASP A 192 -23.78 0.55 0.82
CA ASP A 192 -23.89 1.78 1.57
C ASP A 192 -23.94 1.38 3.05
N SER A 193 -22.81 1.49 3.74
CA SER A 193 -22.71 1.28 5.18
C SER A 193 -22.34 2.61 5.82
N ASP A 194 -23.16 3.61 5.55
CA ASP A 194 -23.59 4.45 6.64
C ASP A 194 -24.26 3.51 7.68
N THR A 195 -23.84 3.60 8.94
CA THR A 195 -24.31 2.83 10.11
C THR A 195 -23.76 1.41 10.33
N ASP A 196 -22.60 1.30 10.98
CA ASP A 196 -22.45 0.55 12.24
C ASP A 196 -21.16 0.94 12.97
N THR A 197 -21.28 1.81 13.98
CA THR A 197 -20.19 2.31 14.84
C THR A 197 -19.87 1.38 16.02
N GLY A 198 -20.37 0.15 16.04
CA GLY A 198 -20.29 -0.77 17.17
C GLY A 198 -19.23 -1.89 17.06
N SER A 199 -17.95 -1.58 16.84
CA SER A 199 -16.93 -2.59 17.17
C SER A 199 -16.84 -2.74 18.70
N LYS A 200 -17.12 -3.93 19.24
CA LYS A 200 -17.00 -4.28 20.67
C LYS A 200 -15.67 -3.86 21.31
N TYR A 201 -14.62 -3.68 20.51
CA TYR A 201 -13.27 -3.35 20.95
C TYR A 201 -12.89 -1.88 20.75
N ARG A 202 -13.81 -1.04 20.25
CA ARG A 202 -13.60 0.39 20.05
C ARG A 202 -13.34 1.08 21.39
N PRO A 203 -12.24 1.84 21.55
CA PRO A 203 -12.01 2.63 22.74
C PRO A 203 -13.06 3.74 22.92
N ASP A 204 -13.49 3.99 24.15
CA ASP A 204 -14.47 5.04 24.45
C ASP A 204 -13.87 6.45 24.42
N LYS A 205 -12.55 6.58 24.44
CA LYS A 205 -11.83 7.86 24.42
C LYS A 205 -10.42 7.72 23.86
N CYS A 206 -9.86 8.84 23.43
CA CYS A 206 -8.47 8.89 23.00
C CYS A 206 -7.49 8.71 24.17
N SER A 207 -6.56 7.76 24.08
CA SER A 207 -5.49 7.58 25.09
C SER A 207 -4.56 8.79 25.21
N ARG A 208 -4.45 9.63 24.18
CA ARG A 208 -3.57 10.81 24.17
C ARG A 208 -4.28 12.09 24.61
N CYS A 209 -5.24 12.58 23.84
CA CYS A 209 -5.94 13.83 24.17
C CYS A 209 -7.14 13.64 25.10
N ARG A 210 -7.47 12.40 25.47
CA ARG A 210 -8.60 12.04 26.36
C ARG A 210 -9.99 12.43 25.85
N GLU A 211 -10.08 12.85 24.61
CA GLU A 211 -11.33 13.17 23.92
C GLU A 211 -12.30 11.98 23.94
N PRO A 212 -13.56 12.18 24.34
CA PRO A 212 -14.59 11.14 24.30
C PRO A 212 -14.98 10.79 22.86
N TRP A 213 -15.08 9.50 22.57
CA TRP A 213 -15.43 8.94 21.25
C TRP A 213 -16.84 8.33 21.24
N ASN A 214 -17.52 8.33 22.38
CA ASN A 214 -18.85 7.77 22.60
C ASN A 214 -20.01 8.72 22.19
N SER A 215 -19.70 9.93 21.72
CA SER A 215 -20.72 10.91 21.31
C SER A 215 -21.17 10.65 19.87
N SER A 216 -22.50 10.60 19.66
CA SER A 216 -23.09 10.56 18.33
C SER A 216 -22.68 11.79 17.51
N PRO A 217 -22.60 11.70 16.16
CA PRO A 217 -22.18 12.80 15.30
C PRO A 217 -23.00 14.09 15.45
N SER A 218 -24.21 13.99 16.00
CA SER A 218 -25.15 15.10 16.23
C SER A 218 -24.83 15.97 17.45
N GLU A 219 -23.95 15.56 18.36
CA GLU A 219 -23.62 16.31 19.59
C GLU A 219 -22.18 16.85 19.61
N GLY A 220 -21.59 17.15 18.45
CA GLY A 220 -20.25 17.76 18.38
C GLY A 220 -19.11 16.82 18.77
N GLY A 221 -19.36 15.51 18.78
CA GLY A 221 -18.34 14.49 19.04
C GLY A 221 -17.24 14.47 17.98
N THR A 222 -15.99 14.42 18.41
CA THR A 222 -14.83 14.28 17.53
C THR A 222 -14.97 13.04 16.63
N ARG A 223 -14.82 13.22 15.32
CA ARG A 223 -14.90 12.14 14.32
C ARG A 223 -13.77 11.12 14.54
N VAL A 224 -14.10 9.86 14.79
CA VAL A 224 -13.12 8.77 14.89
C VAL A 224 -13.09 8.02 13.57
N THR A 225 -11.90 7.79 13.02
CA THR A 225 -11.75 7.00 11.79
C THR A 225 -11.21 5.63 12.15
N ARG A 226 -11.89 4.56 11.70
CA ARG A 226 -11.37 3.19 11.81
C ARG A 226 -10.38 2.97 10.66
N LEU A 227 -9.13 2.64 11.00
CA LEU A 227 -8.08 2.34 10.02
C LEU A 227 -7.91 0.83 9.79
N GLY A 228 -8.40 0.01 10.72
CA GLY A 228 -8.33 -1.44 10.63
C GLY A 228 -9.20 -2.13 11.68
N ALA A 229 -9.11 -3.46 11.79
CA ALA A 229 -9.97 -4.24 12.69
C ALA A 229 -9.90 -3.76 14.15
N TYR A 230 -8.69 -3.41 14.62
CA TYR A 230 -8.38 -2.97 15.99
C TYR A 230 -7.60 -1.64 16.05
N VAL A 231 -7.67 -0.83 14.99
CA VAL A 231 -6.90 0.41 14.86
C VAL A 231 -7.82 1.59 14.58
N TRP A 232 -7.72 2.63 15.42
CA TRP A 232 -8.54 3.84 15.34
C TRP A 232 -7.69 5.11 15.39
N ARG A 233 -8.05 6.11 14.58
CA ARG A 233 -7.44 7.44 14.56
C ARG A 233 -8.36 8.46 15.20
N CYS A 234 -7.83 9.23 16.14
CA CYS A 234 -8.52 10.38 16.72
C CYS A 234 -8.66 11.51 15.69
N GLY A 235 -9.86 12.02 15.46
CA GLY A 235 -10.06 13.21 14.61
C GLY A 235 -9.55 14.52 15.22
N ASN A 236 -9.40 14.60 16.55
CA ASN A 236 -8.94 15.81 17.24
C ASN A 236 -7.40 15.89 17.24
N CYS A 237 -6.71 14.90 17.80
CA CYS A 237 -5.24 14.94 17.93
C CYS A 237 -4.47 14.06 16.94
N GLY A 238 -5.15 13.39 16.01
CA GLY A 238 -4.54 12.49 15.03
C GLY A 238 -3.93 11.20 15.61
N HIS A 239 -3.96 11.01 16.93
CA HIS A 239 -3.36 9.84 17.58
C HIS A 239 -4.01 8.54 17.13
N VAL A 240 -3.18 7.62 16.66
CA VAL A 240 -3.57 6.25 16.29
C VAL A 240 -3.45 5.37 17.53
N GLN A 241 -4.57 4.74 17.89
CA GLN A 241 -4.64 3.75 18.95
C GLN A 241 -4.91 2.38 18.35
N MET A 242 -4.03 1.46 18.67
CA MET A 242 -4.20 0.04 18.42
C MET A 242 -4.60 -0.64 19.72
N ARG A 243 -5.64 -1.47 19.71
CA ARG A 243 -5.83 -2.48 20.76
C ARG A 243 -5.25 -3.79 20.26
N ALA A 244 -4.48 -4.46 21.11
CA ALA A 244 -4.02 -5.81 20.82
C ALA A 244 -5.22 -6.72 20.55
N ASP A 245 -5.11 -7.54 19.52
CA ASP A 245 -6.02 -8.64 19.27
C ASP A 245 -6.03 -9.54 20.53
N PRO A 246 -7.19 -9.99 21.04
CA PRO A 246 -7.24 -10.96 22.13
C PRO A 246 -6.46 -12.26 21.86
N SER A 247 -6.17 -12.57 20.59
CA SER A 247 -5.31 -13.69 20.18
C SER A 247 -3.80 -13.42 20.28
N HIS A 248 -3.37 -12.21 20.66
CA HIS A 248 -1.97 -11.80 20.83
C HIS A 248 -1.70 -11.21 22.23
N GLN A 249 -2.14 -11.87 23.30
CA GLN A 249 -1.85 -11.44 24.68
C GLN A 249 -0.44 -11.78 25.19
N ASP A 250 0.40 -12.50 24.43
CA ASP A 250 1.73 -12.93 24.88
C ASP A 250 2.89 -12.19 24.21
N VAL A 251 2.93 -10.86 24.37
CA VAL A 251 4.18 -10.11 24.20
C VAL A 251 4.56 -9.44 25.51
N GLY A 252 5.26 -10.23 26.34
CA GLY A 252 6.33 -9.81 27.25
C GLY A 252 6.07 -8.65 28.23
N LYS A 253 5.81 -9.00 29.48
CA LYS A 253 6.02 -8.11 30.64
C LYS A 253 7.49 -7.64 30.67
N PHE A 254 7.76 -6.40 30.28
CA PHE A 254 9.02 -5.74 30.62
C PHE A 254 9.06 -5.53 32.14
N ARG A 255 9.93 -6.27 32.83
CA ARG A 255 10.37 -5.94 34.20
C ARG A 255 11.28 -4.69 34.13
N ARG A 256 11.11 -3.82 35.13
CA ARG A 256 11.85 -2.58 35.38
C ARG A 256 13.36 -2.79 35.45
#